data_AF-A0A958EX84-F1
#
_entry.id   AF-A0A958EX84-F1
#
_cell.length_a   1.000
_cell.length_b   1.000
_cell.length_c   1.000
_cell.angle_alpha   90.00
_cell.angle_beta   90.00
_cell.angle_gamma   90.00
#
_symmetry.space_group_name_H-M   'P 1'
#
loop_
_entity.id
_entity.type
_entity.pdbx_description
1 polymer ?
#
loop_
_entity_poly.entity_id
_entity_poly.type
_entity_poly.pdbx_seq_one_letter_code
_entity_poly.pdbx_strand_id
1 'polypeptide(L)'
;ESTHMNETTPERVLEAFPPDSAIIINDLELWWERGANGFAVIDELLRLINRFSNECLFIVNANTHSYKFINRLKTIDESFIGVIFCEPFDAEDLQNAILLRHQSTGLEFIYDGEIESDISRLKMARLFNAYFDFSTGNIGSALLAWISHIEKAGKDRLTIRMPDHPGIDRMNNLKAEWAIWLTQFVLHKHLSNERLQGLFRSSHDEVSAMLRTLQRTGLLIENHGTWEINPHVEPFVVEKLQEMELL
;
A
#
# COMPACT_ATOMS: atom_id res chain seq x y z
N GLU A 1 0.24 30.53 38.54
CA GLU A 1 -0.62 30.78 37.37
C GLU A 1 -0.18 29.84 36.27
N SER A 2 -1.14 29.04 35.81
CA SER A 2 -0.97 27.87 34.96
C SER A 2 -0.81 28.31 33.52
N THR A 3 0.29 27.92 32.89
CA THR A 3 0.51 28.09 31.44
C THR A 3 -0.49 27.20 30.70
N HIS A 4 -1.59 27.77 30.23
CA HIS A 4 -2.47 27.12 29.25
C HIS A 4 -1.65 26.93 27.96
N MET A 5 -1.14 25.71 27.78
CA MET A 5 -0.63 25.25 26.52
C MET A 5 -1.79 25.32 25.52
N ASN A 6 -1.66 26.16 24.51
CA ASN A 6 -2.64 26.36 23.45
C ASN A 6 -2.81 25.01 22.72
N GLU A 7 -3.80 24.20 23.07
CA GLU A 7 -4.09 22.97 22.32
C GLU A 7 -4.55 23.38 20.92
N THR A 8 -3.73 23.07 19.93
CA THR A 8 -4.06 23.22 18.52
C THR A 8 -5.12 22.18 18.18
N THR A 9 -6.37 22.60 17.96
CA THR A 9 -7.44 21.70 17.53
C THR A 9 -7.39 21.52 16.01
N PRO A 10 -7.92 20.40 15.47
CA PRO A 10 -8.02 20.20 14.01
C PRO A 10 -8.68 21.38 13.28
N GLU A 11 -9.71 21.99 13.87
CA GLU A 11 -10.37 23.18 13.31
C GLU A 11 -9.42 24.36 13.18
N ARG A 12 -8.60 24.63 14.21
CA ARG A 12 -7.64 25.74 14.16
C ARG A 12 -6.58 25.52 13.08
N VAL A 13 -6.22 24.26 12.81
CA VAL A 13 -5.33 23.92 11.69
C VAL A 13 -6.03 24.23 10.37
N LEU A 14 -7.29 23.81 10.22
CA LEU A 14 -8.06 24.02 9.00
C LEU A 14 -8.36 25.50 8.72
N GLU A 15 -8.73 26.27 9.75
CA GLU A 15 -8.97 27.71 9.69
C GLU A 15 -7.71 28.52 9.35
N ALA A 16 -6.52 27.95 9.55
CA ALA A 16 -5.26 28.59 9.20
C ALA A 16 -4.87 28.44 7.72
N PHE A 17 -5.54 27.54 6.97
CA PHE A 17 -5.27 27.41 5.54
C PHE A 17 -5.87 28.57 4.74
N PRO A 18 -5.19 29.03 3.67
CA PRO A 18 -5.79 29.97 2.73
C PRO A 18 -7.07 29.40 2.08
N PRO A 19 -8.01 30.25 1.67
CA PRO A 19 -9.14 29.82 0.85
C PRO A 19 -8.69 29.06 -0.41
N ASP A 20 -9.50 28.11 -0.86
CA ASP A 20 -9.27 27.26 -2.03
C ASP A 20 -8.05 26.31 -1.89
N SER A 21 -7.62 26.04 -0.65
CA SER A 21 -6.55 25.08 -0.39
C SER A 21 -6.98 23.65 -0.69
N ALA A 22 -6.05 22.84 -1.20
CA ALA A 22 -6.22 21.40 -1.32
C ALA A 22 -5.56 20.70 -0.12
N ILE A 23 -6.34 19.89 0.60
CA ILE A 23 -5.92 19.14 1.78
C ILE A 23 -5.89 17.67 1.42
N ILE A 24 -4.70 17.07 1.45
CA ILE A 24 -4.50 15.66 1.17
C ILE A 24 -4.35 14.90 2.48
N ILE A 25 -5.19 13.91 2.68
CA ILE A 25 -5.14 12.99 3.81
C ILE A 25 -4.85 11.61 3.26
N ASN A 26 -3.76 11.02 3.73
CA ASN A 26 -3.33 9.72 3.27
C ASN A 26 -3.68 8.62 4.28
N ASP A 27 -3.90 7.42 3.75
CA ASP A 27 -4.02 6.16 4.46
C ASP A 27 -5.15 6.14 5.48
N LEU A 28 -6.38 6.42 5.02
CA LEU A 28 -7.58 6.43 5.87
C LEU A 28 -7.73 5.13 6.69
N GLU A 29 -7.24 4.00 6.18
CA GLU A 29 -7.22 2.72 6.88
C GLU A 29 -6.49 2.71 8.24
N LEU A 30 -5.61 3.68 8.47
CA LEU A 30 -4.91 3.83 9.75
C LEU A 30 -5.85 4.37 10.85
N TRP A 31 -6.94 5.03 10.48
CA TRP A 31 -7.75 5.86 11.39
C TRP A 31 -9.03 5.17 11.85
N TRP A 32 -9.15 3.86 11.62
CA TRP A 32 -10.26 3.07 12.12
C TRP A 32 -9.80 1.81 12.86
N GLU A 33 -10.68 1.32 13.72
CA GLU A 33 -10.50 0.11 14.51
C GLU A 33 -11.78 -0.72 14.54
N ARG A 34 -11.63 -2.02 14.81
CA ARG A 34 -12.77 -2.86 15.16
C ARG A 34 -13.14 -2.61 16.62
N GLY A 35 -14.30 -2.00 16.88
CA GLY A 35 -14.78 -1.77 18.24
C GLY A 35 -15.93 -0.77 18.30
N ALA A 36 -16.53 -0.62 19.48
CA ALA A 36 -17.70 0.26 19.67
C ALA A 36 -17.43 1.73 19.27
N ASN A 37 -16.21 2.21 19.47
CA ASN A 37 -15.77 3.57 19.11
C ASN A 37 -14.74 3.56 17.97
N GLY A 38 -14.66 2.47 17.20
CA GLY A 38 -13.61 2.26 16.21
C GLY A 38 -13.67 3.22 15.01
N PHE A 39 -14.75 3.97 14.85
CA PHE A 39 -14.91 4.98 13.80
C PHE A 39 -14.76 6.42 14.31
N ALA A 40 -14.46 6.66 15.59
CA ALA A 40 -14.50 8.00 16.15
C ALA A 40 -13.61 9.02 15.40
N VAL A 41 -12.42 8.61 14.94
CA VAL A 41 -11.53 9.47 14.16
C VAL A 41 -12.05 9.70 12.74
N ILE A 42 -12.60 8.67 12.09
CA ILE A 42 -13.26 8.83 10.79
C ILE A 42 -14.48 9.75 10.90
N ASP A 43 -15.30 9.59 11.93
CA ASP A 43 -16.49 10.42 12.16
C ASP A 43 -16.11 11.89 12.31
N GLU A 44 -15.07 12.15 13.09
CA GLU A 44 -14.54 13.49 13.29
C GLU A 44 -13.95 14.05 11.99
N LEU A 45 -13.22 13.25 11.22
CA LEU A 45 -12.71 13.65 9.91
C LEU A 45 -13.87 14.04 8.97
N LEU A 46 -14.90 13.22 8.85
CA LEU A 46 -16.04 13.49 7.98
C LEU A 46 -16.79 14.76 8.43
N ARG A 47 -16.89 15.00 9.74
CA ARG A 47 -17.45 16.24 10.28
C ARG A 47 -16.63 17.46 9.84
N LEU A 48 -15.29 17.37 9.90
CA LEU A 48 -14.40 18.44 9.46
C LEU A 48 -14.50 18.67 7.94
N ILE A 49 -14.48 17.61 7.13
CA ILE A 49 -14.66 17.69 5.68
C ILE A 49 -15.96 18.42 5.36
N ASN A 50 -17.08 17.99 5.95
CA ASN A 50 -18.37 18.62 5.71
C ASN A 50 -18.39 20.11 6.11
N ARG A 51 -17.78 20.45 7.25
CA ARG A 51 -17.70 21.84 7.74
C ARG A 51 -16.89 22.75 6.82
N PHE A 52 -15.75 22.29 6.33
CA PHE A 52 -14.79 23.11 5.55
C PHE A 52 -14.85 22.87 4.04
N SER A 53 -15.82 22.08 3.55
CA SER A 53 -15.98 21.69 2.13
C SER A 53 -16.17 22.87 1.16
N ASN A 54 -16.66 24.02 1.64
CA ASN A 54 -16.81 25.22 0.83
C ASN A 54 -15.54 26.09 0.75
N GLU A 55 -14.55 25.80 1.58
CA GLU A 55 -13.32 26.60 1.71
C GLU A 55 -12.08 25.82 1.23
N CYS A 56 -12.12 24.49 1.33
CA CYS A 56 -11.01 23.60 1.00
C CYS A 56 -11.49 22.41 0.16
N LEU A 57 -10.65 21.97 -0.79
CA LEU A 57 -10.80 20.69 -1.46
C LEU A 57 -10.12 19.60 -0.63
N PHE A 58 -10.87 18.60 -0.19
CA PHE A 58 -10.32 17.43 0.49
C PHE A 58 -10.07 16.29 -0.49
N ILE A 59 -8.86 15.74 -0.48
CA ILE A 59 -8.47 14.54 -1.20
C ILE A 59 -8.05 13.52 -0.16
N VAL A 60 -8.87 12.48 0.01
CA VAL A 60 -8.60 11.40 0.96
C VAL A 60 -8.26 10.15 0.15
N ASN A 61 -7.11 9.53 0.42
CA ASN A 61 -6.77 8.23 -0.16
C ASN A 61 -6.93 7.12 0.88
N ALA A 62 -7.15 5.91 0.38
CA ALA A 62 -7.26 4.70 1.18
C ALA A 62 -6.92 3.48 0.33
N ASN A 63 -6.44 2.41 0.96
CA ASN A 63 -6.41 1.10 0.32
C ASN A 63 -7.84 0.69 -0.12
N THR A 64 -8.00 0.20 -1.36
CA THR A 64 -9.31 -0.17 -1.92
C THR A 64 -10.07 -1.19 -1.07
N HIS A 65 -9.39 -2.17 -0.47
CA HIS A 65 -10.03 -3.17 0.40
C HIS A 65 -10.52 -2.54 1.69
N SER A 66 -9.69 -1.72 2.32
CA SER A 66 -10.05 -0.99 3.53
C SER A 66 -11.20 -0.03 3.28
N TYR A 67 -11.15 0.74 2.19
CA TYR A 67 -12.24 1.62 1.77
C TYR A 67 -13.55 0.84 1.59
N LYS A 68 -13.55 -0.25 0.81
CA LYS A 68 -14.75 -1.08 0.60
C LYS A 68 -15.29 -1.65 1.91
N PHE A 69 -14.40 -2.05 2.82
CA PHE A 69 -14.78 -2.57 4.13
C PHE A 69 -15.40 -1.49 5.02
N ILE A 70 -14.72 -0.35 5.17
CA ILE A 70 -15.18 0.82 5.93
C ILE A 70 -16.53 1.29 5.37
N ASN A 71 -16.63 1.51 4.05
CA ASN A 71 -17.82 2.05 3.41
C ASN A 71 -19.04 1.13 3.56
N ARG A 72 -18.83 -0.19 3.64
CA ARG A 72 -19.89 -1.16 3.90
C ARG A 72 -20.43 -1.08 5.33
N LEU A 73 -19.58 -0.76 6.29
CA LEU A 73 -19.97 -0.61 7.69
C LEU A 73 -20.54 0.77 7.99
N LYS A 74 -19.99 1.79 7.32
CA LYS A 74 -20.36 3.18 7.45
C LYS A 74 -20.25 3.83 6.07
N THR A 75 -21.38 4.22 5.50
CA THR A 75 -21.46 4.93 4.21
C THR A 75 -20.71 6.26 4.31
N ILE A 76 -19.41 6.26 4.01
CA ILE A 76 -18.53 7.44 4.09
C ILE A 76 -18.47 8.19 2.76
N ASP A 77 -18.79 7.50 1.65
CA ASP A 77 -18.79 8.04 0.29
C ASP A 77 -19.74 9.23 0.10
N GLU A 78 -20.83 9.30 0.86
CA GLU A 78 -21.76 10.44 0.88
C GLU A 78 -21.11 11.78 1.28
N SER A 79 -19.98 11.78 1.98
CA SER A 79 -19.25 13.01 2.34
C SER A 79 -18.30 13.50 1.23
N PHE A 80 -18.20 12.78 0.11
CA PHE A 80 -17.29 13.10 -0.98
C PHE A 80 -18.05 13.45 -2.26
N ILE A 81 -17.53 14.42 -3.02
CA ILE A 81 -18.07 14.79 -4.34
C ILE A 81 -17.91 13.67 -5.37
N GLY A 82 -16.96 12.77 -5.15
CA GLY A 82 -16.66 11.65 -6.03
C GLY A 82 -15.62 10.72 -5.42
N VAL A 83 -15.70 9.46 -5.81
CA VAL A 83 -14.76 8.41 -5.43
C VAL A 83 -14.09 7.91 -6.70
N ILE A 84 -12.77 7.93 -6.72
CA ILE A 84 -11.97 7.47 -7.86
C ILE A 84 -11.28 6.18 -7.44
N PHE A 85 -11.61 5.08 -8.11
CA PHE A 85 -10.86 3.83 -7.96
C PHE A 85 -9.68 3.85 -8.93
N CYS A 86 -8.47 3.74 -8.39
CA CYS A 86 -7.27 3.56 -9.20
C CYS A 86 -7.18 2.10 -9.65
N GLU A 87 -7.50 1.84 -10.91
CA GLU A 87 -7.39 0.50 -11.49
C GLU A 87 -5.92 0.11 -11.76
N PRO A 88 -5.60 -1.19 -11.82
CA PRO A 88 -4.28 -1.64 -12.22
C PRO A 88 -3.91 -1.17 -13.62
N PHE A 89 -2.63 -0.90 -13.84
CA PHE A 89 -2.09 -0.50 -15.14
C PHE A 89 -2.11 -1.70 -16.08
N ASP A 90 -2.41 -1.48 -17.36
CA ASP A 90 -2.12 -2.49 -18.38
C ASP A 90 -0.59 -2.58 -18.64
N ALA A 91 -0.17 -3.58 -19.43
CA ALA A 91 1.25 -3.81 -19.67
C ALA A 91 1.94 -2.65 -20.40
N GLU A 92 1.23 -1.90 -21.24
CA GLU A 92 1.80 -0.77 -22.01
C GLU A 92 1.98 0.45 -21.09
N ASP A 93 0.96 0.79 -20.31
CA ASP A 93 1.04 1.88 -19.33
C ASP A 93 2.07 1.57 -18.24
N LEU A 94 2.18 0.31 -17.81
CA LEU A 94 3.19 -0.14 -16.85
C LEU A 94 4.60 0.00 -17.43
N GLN A 95 4.81 -0.41 -18.68
CA GLN A 95 6.06 -0.19 -19.39
C GLN A 95 6.43 1.30 -19.42
N ASN A 96 5.49 2.16 -19.82
CA ASN A 96 5.71 3.60 -19.91
C ASN A 96 6.11 4.20 -18.55
N ALA A 97 5.42 3.81 -17.48
CA ALA A 97 5.69 4.29 -16.13
C ALA A 97 7.05 3.82 -15.59
N ILE A 98 7.43 2.55 -15.82
CA ILE A 98 8.74 2.02 -15.42
C ILE A 98 9.85 2.75 -16.19
N LEU A 99 9.72 2.88 -17.51
CA LEU A 99 10.72 3.54 -18.35
C LEU A 99 10.85 5.03 -18.01
N LEU A 100 9.75 5.73 -17.74
CA LEU A 100 9.77 7.13 -17.30
C LEU A 100 10.60 7.29 -16.02
N ARG A 101 10.40 6.41 -15.03
CA ARG A 101 11.20 6.44 -13.79
C ARG A 101 12.65 6.06 -14.06
N HIS A 102 12.90 5.04 -14.88
CA HIS A 102 14.26 4.62 -15.23
C HIS A 102 15.05 5.76 -15.88
N GLN A 103 14.45 6.47 -16.84
CA GLN A 103 15.06 7.59 -17.55
C GLN A 103 15.50 8.74 -16.61
N SER A 104 14.80 8.95 -15.49
CA SER A 104 15.21 9.95 -14.49
C SER A 104 16.58 9.67 -13.84
N THR A 105 17.10 8.44 -13.96
CA THR A 105 18.44 8.08 -13.48
C THR A 105 19.55 8.51 -14.42
N GLY A 106 19.24 8.74 -15.71
CA GLY A 106 20.23 9.01 -16.76
C GLY A 106 21.10 7.82 -17.14
N LEU A 107 20.77 6.61 -16.69
CA LEU A 107 21.48 5.37 -17.02
C LEU A 107 20.76 4.64 -18.16
N GLU A 108 21.50 3.93 -19.02
CA GLU A 108 20.93 2.95 -19.95
C GLU A 108 20.81 1.59 -19.26
N PHE A 109 19.88 0.74 -19.68
CA PHE A 109 19.87 -0.66 -19.25
C PHE A 109 20.34 -1.62 -20.34
N ILE A 110 20.88 -2.76 -19.90
CA ILE A 110 21.25 -3.92 -20.71
C ILE A 110 20.33 -5.05 -20.31
N TYR A 111 19.64 -5.65 -21.28
CA TYR A 111 18.79 -6.82 -21.09
C TYR A 111 19.16 -7.92 -22.08
N ASP A 112 19.53 -9.09 -21.53
CA ASP A 112 19.89 -10.28 -22.31
C ASP A 112 20.91 -9.95 -23.42
N GLY A 113 22.00 -9.29 -23.01
CA GLY A 113 23.13 -8.92 -23.86
C GLY A 113 22.95 -7.68 -24.75
N GLU A 114 21.74 -7.13 -24.87
CA GLU A 114 21.43 -5.98 -25.73
C GLU A 114 21.29 -4.69 -24.90
N ILE A 115 21.82 -3.58 -25.39
CA ILE A 115 21.60 -2.25 -24.80
C ILE A 115 20.20 -1.76 -25.13
N GLU A 116 19.61 -0.92 -24.27
CA GLU A 116 18.25 -0.39 -24.38
C GLU A 116 17.83 0.03 -25.80
N SER A 117 18.70 0.76 -26.50
CA SER A 117 18.44 1.26 -27.85
C SER A 117 18.42 0.20 -28.96
N ASP A 118 19.03 -0.96 -28.71
CA ASP A 118 19.11 -2.08 -29.66
C ASP A 118 18.04 -3.16 -29.39
N ILE A 119 17.35 -3.11 -28.25
CA ILE A 119 16.34 -4.11 -27.88
C ILE A 119 15.16 -4.05 -28.85
N SER A 120 14.87 -5.18 -29.49
CA SER A 120 13.71 -5.28 -30.38
C SER A 120 12.38 -5.04 -29.63
N ARG A 121 11.38 -4.45 -30.30
CA ARG A 121 10.05 -4.21 -29.71
C ARG A 121 9.41 -5.47 -29.11
N LEU A 122 9.58 -6.62 -29.76
CA LEU A 122 9.05 -7.89 -29.27
C LEU A 122 9.73 -8.34 -27.97
N LYS A 123 11.04 -8.16 -27.87
CA LYS A 123 11.82 -8.49 -26.67
C LYS A 123 11.47 -7.56 -25.51
N MET A 124 11.28 -6.26 -25.81
CA MET A 124 10.80 -5.27 -24.85
C MET A 124 9.39 -5.61 -24.33
N ALA A 125 8.46 -5.91 -25.22
CA ALA A 125 7.08 -6.29 -24.86
C ALA A 125 7.06 -7.55 -23.97
N ARG A 126 7.89 -8.55 -24.26
CA ARG A 126 8.01 -9.75 -23.42
C ARG A 126 8.53 -9.44 -22.02
N LEU A 127 9.53 -8.56 -21.90
CA LEU A 127 10.06 -8.14 -20.61
C LEU A 127 8.97 -7.46 -19.77
N PHE A 128 8.24 -6.51 -20.35
CA PHE A 128 7.22 -5.77 -19.61
C PHE A 128 5.93 -6.54 -19.37
N ASN A 129 5.56 -7.49 -20.25
CA ASN A 129 4.53 -8.47 -19.94
C ASN A 129 4.89 -9.29 -18.70
N ALA A 130 6.16 -9.67 -18.53
CA ALA A 130 6.58 -10.39 -17.33
C ALA A 130 6.54 -9.52 -16.06
N TYR A 131 6.82 -8.22 -16.16
CA TYR A 131 6.59 -7.29 -15.04
C TYR A 131 5.10 -7.07 -14.77
N PHE A 132 4.26 -7.04 -15.80
CA PHE A 132 2.81 -6.99 -15.64
C PHE A 132 2.30 -8.26 -14.94
N ASP A 133 2.70 -9.44 -15.41
CA ASP A 133 2.33 -10.72 -14.79
C ASP A 133 2.81 -10.80 -13.33
N PHE A 134 4.04 -10.35 -13.05
CA PHE A 134 4.59 -10.32 -11.68
C PHE A 134 3.82 -9.38 -10.75
N SER A 135 3.35 -8.24 -11.26
CA SER A 135 2.78 -7.16 -10.44
C SER A 135 1.26 -7.08 -10.50
N THR A 136 0.63 -7.82 -11.41
CA THR A 136 -0.78 -7.70 -11.80
C THR A 136 -1.22 -6.26 -12.09
N GLY A 137 -0.32 -5.47 -12.70
CA GLY A 137 -0.57 -4.06 -13.02
C GLY A 137 -0.37 -3.09 -11.86
N ASN A 138 0.07 -3.54 -10.68
CA ASN A 138 0.42 -2.67 -9.57
C ASN A 138 1.75 -1.96 -9.85
N ILE A 139 1.71 -0.64 -10.10
CA ILE A 139 2.90 0.16 -10.44
C ILE A 139 3.96 0.15 -9.33
N GLY A 140 3.56 0.19 -8.06
CA GLY A 140 4.51 0.15 -6.94
C GLY A 140 5.28 -1.16 -6.91
N SER A 141 4.56 -2.28 -7.06
CA SER A 141 5.14 -3.62 -7.13
C SER A 141 6.01 -3.83 -8.35
N ALA A 142 5.61 -3.32 -9.51
CA ALA A 142 6.39 -3.42 -10.74
C ALA A 142 7.69 -2.60 -10.66
N LEU A 143 7.65 -1.40 -10.06
CA LEU A 143 8.86 -0.60 -9.81
C LEU A 143 9.80 -1.26 -8.81
N LEU A 144 9.24 -1.87 -7.75
CA LEU A 144 10.03 -2.62 -6.78
C LEU A 144 10.67 -3.87 -7.42
N ALA A 145 9.93 -4.56 -8.28
CA ALA A 145 10.42 -5.67 -9.08
C ALA A 145 11.52 -5.21 -10.04
N TRP A 146 11.33 -4.10 -10.73
CA TRP A 146 12.34 -3.53 -11.62
C TRP A 146 13.67 -3.34 -10.89
N ILE A 147 13.64 -2.70 -9.71
CA ILE A 147 14.83 -2.48 -8.88
C ILE A 147 15.46 -3.79 -8.40
N SER A 148 14.65 -4.74 -7.92
CA SER A 148 15.15 -6.01 -7.37
C SER A 148 15.73 -6.97 -8.43
N HIS A 149 15.45 -6.72 -9.71
CA HIS A 149 15.98 -7.48 -10.83
C HIS A 149 17.15 -6.79 -11.55
N ILE A 150 17.73 -5.74 -10.95
CA ILE A 150 19.03 -5.22 -11.35
C ILE A 150 20.12 -6.17 -10.83
N GLU A 151 20.87 -6.79 -11.75
CA GLU A 151 21.98 -7.69 -11.41
C GLU A 151 23.29 -6.95 -11.17
N LYS A 152 23.54 -5.90 -11.96
CA LYS A 152 24.78 -5.12 -11.90
C LYS A 152 24.47 -3.65 -12.09
N ALA A 153 25.04 -2.82 -11.22
CA ALA A 153 25.00 -1.37 -11.34
C ALA A 153 26.40 -0.83 -11.69
N GLY A 154 26.51 -0.25 -12.88
CA GLY A 154 27.70 0.45 -13.37
C GLY A 154 27.57 1.97 -13.24
N LYS A 155 28.52 2.72 -13.83
CA LYS A 155 28.51 4.20 -13.80
C LYS A 155 27.48 4.81 -14.74
N ASP A 156 27.27 4.18 -15.89
CA ASP A 156 26.45 4.64 -17.01
C ASP A 156 25.38 3.62 -17.40
N ARG A 157 25.49 2.39 -16.89
CA ARG A 157 24.65 1.26 -17.30
C ARG A 157 24.22 0.38 -16.14
N LEU A 158 23.02 -0.18 -16.27
CA LEU A 158 22.49 -1.22 -15.41
C LEU A 158 22.32 -2.51 -16.21
N THR A 159 22.65 -3.67 -15.64
CA THR A 159 22.24 -4.96 -16.22
C THR A 159 21.01 -5.42 -15.47
N ILE A 160 19.93 -5.68 -16.20
CA ILE A 160 18.69 -6.20 -15.64
C ILE A 160 18.46 -7.62 -16.13
N ARG A 161 17.77 -8.41 -15.29
CA ARG A 161 17.23 -9.71 -15.65
C ARG A 161 15.71 -9.64 -15.69
N MET A 162 15.12 -10.59 -16.39
CA MET A 162 13.66 -10.76 -16.40
C MET A 162 13.17 -11.06 -14.98
N PRO A 163 11.98 -10.58 -14.58
CA PRO A 163 11.41 -10.98 -13.31
C PRO A 163 11.12 -12.48 -13.31
N ASP A 164 11.64 -13.18 -12.31
CA ASP A 164 11.18 -14.54 -12.03
C ASP A 164 9.87 -14.39 -11.26
N HIS A 165 8.77 -14.95 -11.76
CA HIS A 165 7.57 -15.06 -10.95
C HIS A 165 7.95 -15.99 -9.77
N PRO A 166 7.98 -15.52 -8.51
CA PRO A 166 7.97 -16.46 -7.40
C PRO A 166 6.62 -17.16 -7.57
N GLY A 167 6.63 -18.40 -8.07
CA GLY A 167 5.38 -19.08 -8.37
C GLY A 167 4.43 -18.94 -7.19
N ILE A 168 3.15 -18.69 -7.47
CA ILE A 168 2.05 -18.69 -6.50
C ILE A 168 2.15 -19.95 -5.59
N ASP A 169 2.80 -21.01 -6.07
CA ASP A 169 3.31 -22.16 -5.31
C ASP A 169 3.96 -21.85 -3.95
N ARG A 170 4.68 -20.73 -3.80
CA ARG A 170 5.25 -20.33 -2.50
C ARG A 170 4.17 -19.88 -1.50
N MET A 171 3.05 -19.36 -2.00
CA MET A 171 1.88 -18.93 -1.21
C MET A 171 0.76 -19.99 -1.17
N ASN A 172 0.84 -21.05 -1.98
CA ASN A 172 -0.15 -22.13 -2.00
C ASN A 172 -0.29 -22.88 -0.66
N ASN A 173 0.72 -22.80 0.20
CA ASN A 173 0.68 -23.39 1.54
C ASN A 173 0.46 -22.35 2.66
N LEU A 174 -0.08 -21.17 2.33
CA LEU A 174 -0.43 -20.17 3.34
C LEU A 174 -1.47 -20.75 4.30
N LYS A 175 -1.11 -20.86 5.57
CA LYS A 175 -2.02 -21.41 6.59
C LYS A 175 -3.22 -20.48 6.77
N ALA A 176 -4.41 -21.05 6.95
CA ALA A 176 -5.64 -20.27 7.17
C ALA A 176 -5.51 -19.28 8.34
N GLU A 177 -4.86 -19.70 9.44
CA GLU A 177 -4.57 -18.81 10.58
C GLU A 177 -3.73 -17.59 10.16
N TRP A 178 -2.69 -17.78 9.35
CA TRP A 178 -1.85 -16.68 8.87
C TRP A 178 -2.62 -15.77 7.92
N ALA A 179 -3.48 -16.33 7.08
CA ALA A 179 -4.31 -15.57 6.16
C ALA A 179 -5.25 -14.61 6.91
N ILE A 180 -5.83 -15.03 8.04
CA ILE A 180 -6.66 -14.16 8.88
C ILE A 180 -5.82 -12.98 9.42
N TRP A 181 -4.59 -13.24 9.88
CA TRP A 181 -3.69 -12.19 10.35
C TRP A 181 -3.33 -11.20 9.25
N LEU A 182 -2.90 -11.70 8.10
CA LEU A 182 -2.53 -10.88 6.94
C LEU A 182 -3.71 -10.05 6.43
N THR A 183 -4.94 -10.58 6.49
CA THR A 183 -6.15 -9.81 6.15
C THR A 183 -6.29 -8.56 7.02
N GLN A 184 -5.99 -8.65 8.32
CA GLN A 184 -6.03 -7.47 9.19
C GLN A 184 -4.95 -6.45 8.83
N PHE A 185 -3.76 -6.91 8.40
CA PHE A 185 -2.73 -6.00 7.91
C PHE A 185 -3.11 -5.33 6.59
N VAL A 186 -3.78 -6.02 5.66
CA VAL A 186 -4.31 -5.36 4.45
C VAL A 186 -5.35 -4.29 4.81
N LEU A 187 -6.21 -4.58 5.79
CA LEU A 187 -7.30 -3.70 6.21
C LEU A 187 -6.87 -2.50 7.06
N HIS A 188 -5.73 -2.59 7.74
CA HIS A 188 -5.25 -1.56 8.66
C HIS A 188 -3.87 -1.00 8.33
N LYS A 189 -3.17 -1.56 7.33
CA LYS A 189 -1.81 -1.23 6.89
C LYS A 189 -0.71 -1.43 7.94
N HIS A 190 -0.81 -0.75 9.08
CA HIS A 190 0.11 -0.85 10.20
C HIS A 190 -0.60 -1.22 11.51
N LEU A 191 -0.08 -2.22 12.23
CA LEU A 191 -0.64 -2.66 13.51
C LEU A 191 0.43 -2.74 14.59
N SER A 192 0.14 -2.18 15.77
CA SER A 192 0.98 -2.35 16.96
C SER A 192 0.64 -3.65 17.71
N ASN A 193 1.50 -4.07 18.62
CA ASN A 193 1.27 -5.24 19.46
C ASN A 193 0.00 -5.10 20.31
N GLU A 194 -0.31 -3.90 20.80
CA GLU A 194 -1.50 -3.61 21.61
C GLU A 194 -2.77 -3.73 20.76
N ARG A 195 -2.76 -3.16 19.55
CA ARG A 195 -3.89 -3.28 18.61
C ARG A 195 -4.16 -4.75 18.25
N LEU A 196 -3.10 -5.53 18.01
CA LEU A 196 -3.22 -6.95 17.69
C LEU A 196 -3.77 -7.77 18.87
N GLN A 197 -3.33 -7.51 20.10
CA GLN A 197 -3.88 -8.17 21.29
C GLN A 197 -5.39 -7.90 21.42
N GLY A 198 -5.82 -6.65 21.20
CA GLY A 198 -7.24 -6.29 21.21
C GLY A 198 -8.03 -6.96 20.10
N LEU A 199 -7.49 -6.99 18.88
CA LEU A 199 -8.16 -7.54 17.70
C LEU A 199 -8.34 -9.05 17.78
N PHE A 200 -7.30 -9.78 18.18
CA PHE A 200 -7.33 -11.24 18.28
C PHE A 200 -7.80 -11.75 19.64
N ARG A 201 -7.97 -10.87 20.63
CA ARG A 201 -8.25 -11.22 22.03
C ARG A 201 -7.24 -12.24 22.57
N SER A 202 -5.98 -12.05 22.20
CA SER A 202 -4.86 -12.93 22.54
C SER A 202 -3.93 -12.25 23.52
N SER A 203 -3.20 -13.07 24.28
CA SER A 203 -2.15 -12.61 25.19
C SER A 203 -0.96 -12.01 24.43
N HIS A 204 -0.15 -11.21 25.12
CA HIS A 204 1.10 -10.68 24.59
C HIS A 204 2.03 -11.77 24.02
N ASP A 205 2.11 -12.92 24.70
CA ASP A 205 2.98 -14.02 24.31
C ASP A 205 2.50 -14.71 23.01
N GLU A 206 1.19 -14.91 22.85
CA GLU A 206 0.59 -15.46 21.64
C GLU A 206 0.79 -14.53 20.44
N VAL A 207 0.51 -13.23 20.62
CA VAL A 207 0.71 -12.22 19.57
C VAL A 207 2.19 -12.17 19.17
N SER A 208 3.08 -12.11 20.15
CA SER A 208 4.53 -12.08 19.90
C SER A 208 5.03 -13.35 19.21
N ALA A 209 4.48 -14.52 19.54
CA ALA A 209 4.82 -15.78 18.88
C ALA A 209 4.37 -15.81 17.42
N MET A 210 3.17 -15.31 17.12
CA MET A 210 2.66 -15.22 15.76
C MET A 210 3.47 -14.23 14.93
N LEU A 211 3.73 -13.03 15.45
CA LEU A 211 4.53 -12.00 14.77
C LEU A 211 5.93 -12.50 14.44
N ARG A 212 6.63 -13.14 15.39
CA ARG A 212 7.93 -13.78 15.14
C ARG A 212 7.85 -14.87 14.06
N THR A 213 6.76 -15.62 14.02
CA THR A 213 6.54 -16.65 13.00
C THR A 213 6.41 -16.03 11.62
N LEU A 214 5.52 -15.04 11.46
CA LEU A 214 5.27 -14.35 10.19
C LEU A 214 6.50 -13.55 9.71
N GLN A 215 7.23 -12.94 10.64
CA GLN A 215 8.50 -12.26 10.35
C GLN A 215 9.57 -13.24 9.86
N ARG A 216 9.74 -14.39 10.52
CA ARG A 216 10.71 -15.42 10.11
C ARG A 216 10.40 -15.99 8.72
N THR A 217 9.13 -16.03 8.33
CA THR A 217 8.72 -16.41 6.97
C THR A 217 8.87 -15.30 5.94
N GLY A 218 9.25 -14.08 6.36
CA GLY A 218 9.42 -12.91 5.49
C GLY A 218 8.10 -12.24 5.08
N LEU A 219 6.98 -12.60 5.70
CA LEU A 219 5.65 -12.07 5.38
C LEU A 219 5.40 -10.71 6.06
N LEU A 220 5.93 -10.51 7.26
CA LEU A 220 5.84 -9.24 7.98
C LEU A 220 7.22 -8.65 8.22
N ILE A 221 7.26 -7.32 8.30
CA ILE A 221 8.41 -6.55 8.80
C ILE A 221 7.96 -5.67 9.97
N GLU A 222 8.90 -5.36 10.85
CA GLU A 222 8.69 -4.41 11.95
C GLU A 222 9.26 -3.05 11.54
N ASN A 223 8.51 -1.99 11.80
CA ASN A 223 8.90 -0.62 11.58
C ASN A 223 8.46 0.25 12.76
N HIS A 224 9.43 0.76 13.51
CA HIS A 224 9.22 1.68 14.64
C HIS A 224 8.11 1.25 15.63
N GLY A 225 8.07 -0.01 16.04
CA GLY A 225 7.07 -0.52 17.00
C GLY A 225 5.71 -0.87 16.38
N THR A 226 5.58 -0.81 15.05
CA THR A 226 4.42 -1.32 14.31
C THR A 226 4.85 -2.39 13.32
N TRP A 227 3.90 -3.21 12.89
CA TRP A 227 4.11 -4.27 11.92
C TRP A 227 3.31 -4.00 10.65
N GLU A 228 3.86 -4.42 9.53
CA GLU A 228 3.24 -4.33 8.20
C GLU A 228 3.61 -5.56 7.37
N ILE A 229 2.82 -5.81 6.31
CA ILE A 229 3.19 -6.82 5.31
C ILE A 229 4.46 -6.35 4.62
N ASN A 230 5.41 -7.26 4.44
CA ASN A 230 6.62 -6.95 3.70
C ASN A 230 6.24 -6.48 2.28
N PRO A 231 6.58 -5.24 1.87
CA PRO A 231 6.16 -4.69 0.58
C PRO A 231 6.60 -5.51 -0.63
N HIS A 232 7.67 -6.30 -0.50
CA HIS A 232 8.13 -7.20 -1.56
C HIS A 232 7.22 -8.41 -1.79
N VAL A 233 6.39 -8.78 -0.81
CA VAL A 233 5.49 -9.93 -0.90
C VAL A 233 4.02 -9.56 -0.80
N GLU A 234 3.70 -8.32 -0.41
CA GLU A 234 2.34 -7.82 -0.27
C GLU A 234 1.44 -8.10 -1.48
N PRO A 235 1.87 -7.92 -2.74
CA PRO A 235 1.00 -8.18 -3.89
C PRO A 235 0.55 -9.65 -3.96
N PHE A 236 1.48 -10.57 -3.72
CA PHE A 236 1.19 -12.01 -3.68
C PHE A 236 0.35 -12.40 -2.46
N VAL A 237 0.49 -11.69 -1.34
CA VAL A 237 -0.37 -11.86 -0.17
C VAL A 237 -1.80 -11.41 -0.50
N VAL A 238 -1.98 -10.23 -1.07
CA VAL A 238 -3.30 -9.69 -1.44
C VAL A 238 -3.98 -10.61 -2.46
N GLU A 239 -3.29 -10.99 -3.52
CA GLU A 239 -3.78 -11.93 -4.53
C GLU A 239 -4.24 -13.24 -3.87
N LYS A 240 -3.41 -13.82 -2.99
CA LYS A 240 -3.76 -15.07 -2.31
C LYS A 240 -4.97 -14.92 -1.39
N LEU A 241 -5.09 -13.79 -0.68
CA LEU A 241 -6.24 -13.54 0.19
C LEU A 241 -7.54 -13.33 -0.61
N GLN A 242 -7.47 -12.77 -1.81
CA GLN A 242 -8.59 -12.69 -2.73
C GLN A 242 -9.02 -14.07 -3.24
N GLU A 243 -8.07 -14.94 -3.62
CA GLU A 243 -8.36 -16.34 -3.98
C GLU A 243 -9.05 -17.11 -2.83
N MET A 244 -8.71 -16.76 -1.59
CA MET A 244 -9.31 -17.35 -0.38
C MET A 244 -10.64 -16.68 0.04
N GLU A 245 -11.14 -15.71 -0.74
CA GLU A 245 -12.37 -14.95 -0.46
C GLU A 245 -12.34 -14.21 0.90
N LEU A 246 -11.16 -13.75 1.33
CA LEU A 246 -10.96 -13.02 2.59
C LEU A 246 -10.96 -11.48 2.43
N LEU A 247 -10.93 -10.97 1.18
CA LEU A 247 -10.84 -9.54 0.83
C LEU A 247 -11.96 -9.07 -0.12
#